data_AF-A0A3B8YSW1-F1
#
_entry.id   AF-A0A3B8YSW1-F1
#
_cell.length_a   1.000
_cell.length_b   1.000
_cell.length_c   1.000
_cell.angle_alpha   90.00
_cell.angle_beta   90.00
_cell.angle_gamma   90.00
#
_symmetry.space_group_name_H-M   'P 1'
#
loop_
_entity.id
_entity.type
_entity.pdbx_description
1 polymer ?
#
loop_
_entity_poly.entity_id
_entity_poly.type
_entity_poly.pdbx_seq_one_letter_code
_entity_poly.pdbx_strand_id
1 'polypeptide(L)'
;SANGRHWFATDFGAYYKDREGIRYFTEERWLDQNNVIDMTLDRSGNAYLLTPTGLNKIHFKEETLAGKATYLQDNLRKYHLRFGFSAEARLLDPEDPTSIRLEDNDNDGLWTSFYLGSQAFRYAVTKEKAAKQYVWESFEPYERLLVIHPITGFSGRTFERTGYIAGDTIPWRPAIDPDWWWKGTTSTDEFVGYIFVASVIDQFIAETPEEKQRVADYIDAIMTHIVSNDYYFIDYDGQPTLWGRWNPAYVNSFAETQFDRRLNSTLTIAGLQLAYRLTGKEIYKTEAYRMMEDHGYLENMKIPMKNIRFTSGFQHQGITMGQDWNHSDDEMAFLTYWVLYHYAFDDTLRDEYKKMINDHWEIEKPERNALWNLLTYGTSG
;
A
#
# COMPACT_ATOMS: atom_id res chain seq x y z
N SER A 1 17.10 -2.94 -37.61
CA SER A 1 17.35 -1.76 -36.76
C SER A 1 16.64 -0.55 -37.39
N ALA A 2 15.99 0.27 -36.58
CA ALA A 2 15.37 1.52 -37.05
C ALA A 2 15.44 2.56 -35.92
N ASN A 3 15.88 3.79 -36.22
CA ASN A 3 15.83 4.94 -35.31
C ASN A 3 16.45 4.72 -33.91
N GLY A 4 17.57 3.99 -33.81
CA GLY A 4 18.23 3.70 -32.53
C GLY A 4 17.56 2.62 -31.68
N ARG A 5 16.59 1.89 -32.27
CA ARG A 5 15.96 0.70 -31.69
C ARG A 5 16.56 -0.55 -32.32
N HIS A 6 17.02 -1.45 -31.48
CA HIS A 6 17.73 -2.66 -31.88
C HIS A 6 17.07 -3.89 -31.28
N TRP A 7 16.75 -4.84 -32.14
CA TRP A 7 16.39 -6.19 -31.75
C TRP A 7 17.57 -7.11 -31.99
N PHE A 8 17.80 -8.02 -31.06
CA PHE A 8 18.71 -9.15 -31.23
C PHE A 8 18.16 -10.35 -30.48
N ALA A 9 18.44 -11.54 -30.99
CA ALA A 9 17.98 -12.79 -30.41
C ALA A 9 19.17 -13.74 -30.26
N THR A 10 19.08 -14.62 -29.27
CA THR A 10 20.09 -15.62 -28.93
C THR A 10 19.41 -16.97 -28.68
N ASP A 11 20.21 -17.98 -28.39
CA ASP A 11 19.76 -19.27 -27.87
C ASP A 11 19.16 -19.20 -26.44
N PHE A 12 19.23 -18.03 -25.79
CA PHE A 12 18.68 -17.78 -24.45
C PHE A 12 17.49 -16.81 -24.42
N GLY A 13 17.10 -16.21 -25.55
CA GLY A 13 15.89 -15.39 -25.65
C GLY A 13 16.05 -14.20 -26.61
N ALA A 14 15.21 -13.19 -26.43
CA ALA A 14 15.20 -12.00 -27.26
C ALA A 14 15.43 -10.73 -26.46
N TYR A 15 16.05 -9.74 -27.10
CA TYR A 15 16.39 -8.48 -26.49
C TYR A 15 15.96 -7.31 -27.37
N TYR A 16 15.46 -6.27 -26.71
CA TYR A 16 15.13 -5.00 -27.32
C TYR A 16 15.87 -3.89 -26.62
N LYS A 17 16.73 -3.18 -27.35
CA LYS A 17 17.48 -2.02 -26.86
C LYS A 17 16.91 -0.75 -27.48
N ASP A 18 16.60 0.21 -26.64
CA ASP A 18 16.26 1.58 -27.02
C ASP A 18 17.09 2.60 -26.20
N ARG A 19 16.61 3.85 -26.10
CA ARG A 19 17.29 4.92 -25.35
C ARG A 19 17.12 4.78 -23.83
N GLU A 20 16.11 4.07 -23.38
CA GLU A 20 15.77 3.92 -21.96
C GLU A 20 16.49 2.72 -21.34
N GLY A 21 16.77 1.68 -22.13
CA GLY A 21 17.53 0.54 -21.65
C GLY A 21 17.46 -0.67 -22.56
N ILE A 22 17.61 -1.85 -21.94
CA ILE A 22 17.49 -3.15 -22.60
C ILE A 22 16.34 -3.90 -21.93
N ARG A 23 15.39 -4.38 -22.74
CA ARG A 23 14.34 -5.31 -22.32
C ARG A 23 14.75 -6.71 -22.74
N TYR A 24 14.55 -7.68 -21.84
CA TYR A 24 14.84 -9.08 -22.06
C TYR A 24 13.54 -9.90 -22.04
N PHE A 25 13.35 -10.72 -23.06
CA PHE A 25 12.17 -11.54 -23.29
C PHE A 25 12.61 -13.00 -23.30
N THR A 26 12.13 -13.76 -22.32
CA THR A 26 12.50 -15.14 -22.06
C THR A 26 11.33 -15.86 -21.42
N GLU A 27 11.35 -17.20 -21.49
CA GLU A 27 10.38 -18.11 -20.88
C GLU A 27 8.94 -17.92 -21.38
N GLU A 28 8.03 -18.75 -20.89
CA GLU A 28 6.65 -18.90 -21.36
C GLU A 28 5.83 -17.61 -21.29
N ARG A 29 6.28 -16.61 -20.52
CA ARG A 29 5.68 -15.27 -20.53
C ARG A 29 5.78 -14.59 -21.90
N TRP A 30 6.82 -14.87 -22.67
CA TRP A 30 7.13 -14.17 -23.93
C TRP A 30 7.47 -15.10 -25.11
N LEU A 31 8.06 -16.26 -24.83
CA LEU A 31 8.54 -17.23 -25.81
C LEU A 31 8.11 -18.64 -25.41
N ASP A 32 7.67 -19.45 -26.37
CA ASP A 32 7.42 -20.89 -26.17
C ASP A 32 8.70 -21.66 -25.79
N GLN A 33 9.87 -21.18 -26.20
CA GLN A 33 11.18 -21.58 -25.69
C GLN A 33 12.23 -20.49 -25.94
N ASN A 34 13.33 -20.55 -25.18
CA ASN A 34 14.37 -19.53 -25.23
C ASN A 34 15.24 -19.55 -26.49
N ASN A 35 15.33 -20.69 -27.19
CA ASN A 35 16.20 -20.83 -28.35
C ASN A 35 15.58 -20.18 -29.60
N VAL A 36 15.98 -18.96 -29.92
CA VAL A 36 15.51 -18.23 -31.11
C VAL A 36 16.40 -18.53 -32.32
N ILE A 37 15.81 -19.15 -33.34
CA ILE A 37 16.48 -19.52 -34.61
C ILE A 37 16.54 -18.33 -35.57
N ASP A 38 15.44 -17.60 -35.68
CA ASP A 38 15.31 -16.47 -36.61
C ASP A 38 14.35 -15.41 -36.06
N MET A 39 14.48 -14.18 -36.53
CA MET A 39 13.67 -13.07 -36.09
C MET A 39 13.45 -12.05 -37.21
N THR A 40 12.22 -11.56 -37.32
CA THR A 40 11.88 -10.44 -38.20
C THR A 40 10.93 -9.47 -37.52
N LEU A 41 10.85 -8.26 -38.08
CA LEU A 41 9.93 -7.23 -37.61
C LEU A 41 8.85 -6.98 -38.67
N ASP A 42 7.60 -6.81 -38.25
CA ASP A 42 6.58 -6.27 -39.16
C ASP A 42 6.72 -4.76 -39.35
N ARG A 43 5.90 -4.19 -40.23
CA ARG A 43 5.88 -2.74 -40.52
C ARG A 43 5.49 -1.88 -39.30
N SER A 44 4.83 -2.47 -38.31
CA SER A 44 4.44 -1.83 -37.07
C SER A 44 5.52 -1.95 -35.99
N GLY A 45 6.61 -2.69 -36.26
CA GLY A 45 7.72 -2.90 -35.34
C GLY A 45 7.51 -4.03 -34.33
N ASN A 46 6.49 -4.87 -34.52
CA ASN A 46 6.31 -6.09 -33.71
C ASN A 46 7.35 -7.13 -34.11
N ALA A 47 7.89 -7.84 -33.13
CA ALA A 47 8.87 -8.88 -33.38
C ALA A 47 8.20 -10.25 -33.54
N TYR A 48 8.56 -10.94 -34.61
CA TYR A 48 8.24 -12.34 -34.85
C TYR A 48 9.51 -13.15 -34.64
N LEU A 49 9.45 -14.13 -33.75
CA LEU A 49 10.61 -14.90 -33.31
C LEU A 49 10.33 -16.38 -33.55
N LEU A 50 11.11 -16.99 -34.45
CA LEU A 50 11.03 -18.41 -34.75
C LEU A 50 11.87 -19.19 -33.75
N THR A 51 11.27 -20.18 -33.12
CA THR A 51 11.92 -21.16 -32.25
C THR A 51 11.76 -22.57 -32.85
N PRO A 52 12.46 -23.60 -32.34
CA PRO A 52 12.27 -24.97 -32.80
C PRO A 52 10.83 -25.51 -32.70
N THR A 53 9.99 -24.94 -31.83
CA THR A 53 8.61 -25.40 -31.55
C THR A 53 7.55 -24.54 -32.21
N GLY A 54 7.87 -23.31 -32.62
CA GLY A 54 6.84 -22.44 -33.17
C GLY A 54 7.29 -21.02 -33.47
N LEU A 55 6.28 -20.20 -33.79
CA LEU A 55 6.45 -18.79 -34.07
C LEU A 55 5.83 -17.97 -32.93
N ASN A 56 6.65 -17.15 -32.29
CA ASN A 56 6.23 -16.22 -31.24
C ASN A 56 6.05 -14.82 -31.81
N LYS A 57 5.16 -14.03 -31.20
CA LYS A 57 4.95 -12.63 -31.56
C LYS A 57 5.01 -11.74 -30.32
N ILE A 58 5.99 -10.84 -30.26
CA ILE A 58 6.02 -9.75 -29.29
C ILE A 58 5.36 -8.53 -29.92
N HIS A 59 4.18 -8.19 -29.41
CA HIS A 59 3.35 -7.08 -29.88
C HIS A 59 3.44 -5.88 -28.93
N PHE A 60 3.84 -4.72 -29.46
CA PHE A 60 3.75 -3.46 -28.72
C PHE A 60 2.41 -2.80 -29.03
N LYS A 61 1.46 -3.00 -28.12
CA LYS A 61 0.15 -2.35 -28.22
C LYS A 61 0.29 -0.87 -27.87
N GLU A 62 -0.05 0.00 -28.82
CA GLU A 62 -0.25 1.42 -28.54
C GLU A 62 -1.58 1.58 -27.78
N GLU A 63 -1.54 2.22 -26.62
CA GLU A 63 -2.69 2.39 -25.75
C GLU A 63 -2.61 3.72 -25.00
N THR A 64 -3.76 4.34 -24.75
CA THR A 64 -3.84 5.55 -23.91
C THR A 64 -3.75 5.16 -22.44
N LEU A 65 -3.31 6.08 -21.58
CA LEU A 65 -3.31 5.85 -20.12
C LEU A 65 -4.73 5.54 -19.60
N ALA A 66 -5.76 6.19 -20.16
CA ALA A 66 -7.16 5.92 -19.83
C ALA A 66 -7.61 4.51 -20.25
N GLY A 67 -7.21 4.04 -21.44
CA GLY A 67 -7.47 2.68 -21.90
C GLY A 67 -6.79 1.64 -21.02
N LYS A 68 -5.52 1.87 -20.67
CA LYS A 68 -4.78 1.00 -19.74
C LYS A 68 -5.42 0.96 -18.35
N ALA A 69 -5.84 2.11 -17.82
CA ALA A 69 -6.52 2.18 -16.53
C ALA A 69 -7.85 1.41 -16.54
N THR A 70 -8.63 1.51 -17.62
CA THR A 70 -9.88 0.74 -17.80
C THR A 70 -9.60 -0.76 -17.82
N TYR A 71 -8.59 -1.21 -18.59
CA TYR A 71 -8.19 -2.61 -18.64
C TYR A 71 -7.79 -3.17 -17.26
N LEU A 72 -6.96 -2.44 -16.51
CA LEU A 72 -6.55 -2.85 -15.16
C LEU A 72 -7.73 -2.88 -14.18
N GLN A 73 -8.62 -1.89 -14.26
CA GLN A 73 -9.84 -1.84 -13.45
C GLN A 73 -10.75 -3.04 -13.71
N ASP A 74 -11.01 -3.36 -14.98
CA ASP A 74 -11.90 -4.46 -15.35
C ASP A 74 -11.32 -5.80 -14.90
N ASN A 75 -10.01 -6.00 -15.06
CA ASN A 75 -9.33 -7.20 -14.57
C ASN A 75 -9.36 -7.30 -13.04
N LEU A 76 -9.07 -6.23 -12.31
CA LEU A 76 -9.12 -6.22 -10.85
C LEU A 76 -10.51 -6.64 -10.35
N ARG A 77 -11.57 -6.04 -10.90
CA ARG A 77 -12.94 -6.37 -10.48
C ARG A 77 -13.35 -7.78 -10.84
N LYS A 78 -12.90 -8.27 -12.00
CA LYS A 78 -13.28 -9.59 -12.50
C LYS A 78 -12.54 -10.72 -11.78
N TYR A 79 -11.27 -10.51 -11.44
CA TYR A 79 -10.37 -11.60 -11.06
C TYR A 79 -9.69 -11.43 -9.72
N HIS A 80 -9.82 -10.27 -9.04
CA HIS A 80 -9.06 -9.97 -7.82
C HIS A 80 -9.92 -9.43 -6.68
N LEU A 81 -11.25 -9.33 -6.80
CA LEU A 81 -12.10 -8.88 -5.69
C LEU A 81 -12.59 -10.05 -4.84
N ARG A 82 -12.09 -10.13 -3.59
CA ARG A 82 -12.52 -11.09 -2.57
C ARG A 82 -13.24 -10.35 -1.45
N PHE A 83 -14.57 -10.48 -1.38
CA PHE A 83 -15.42 -9.75 -0.43
C PHE A 83 -15.28 -8.22 -0.49
N GLY A 84 -14.71 -7.64 -1.55
CA GLY A 84 -14.40 -6.21 -1.66
C GLY A 84 -12.92 -5.87 -1.43
N PHE A 85 -12.11 -6.81 -0.91
CA PHE A 85 -10.65 -6.68 -0.88
C PHE A 85 -10.03 -6.93 -2.25
N SER A 86 -8.99 -6.19 -2.59
CA SER A 86 -8.06 -6.50 -3.67
C SER A 86 -7.14 -7.64 -3.24
N ALA A 87 -7.46 -8.84 -3.67
CA ALA A 87 -6.81 -10.08 -3.27
C ALA A 87 -5.82 -10.60 -4.33
N GLU A 88 -4.88 -11.41 -3.86
CA GLU A 88 -4.04 -12.21 -4.73
C GLU A 88 -4.89 -13.24 -5.49
N ALA A 89 -4.58 -13.43 -6.77
CA ALA A 89 -5.21 -14.44 -7.59
C ALA A 89 -4.14 -15.39 -8.12
N ARG A 90 -4.32 -16.68 -7.83
CA ARG A 90 -3.43 -17.75 -8.26
C ARG A 90 -4.14 -18.64 -9.26
N LEU A 91 -3.50 -18.92 -10.39
CA LEU A 91 -3.89 -20.02 -11.27
C LEU A 91 -3.38 -21.32 -10.66
N LEU A 92 -4.28 -22.25 -10.35
CA LEU A 92 -3.89 -23.59 -9.88
C LEU A 92 -3.32 -24.44 -11.01
N ASP A 93 -3.74 -24.16 -12.24
CA ASP A 93 -3.19 -24.67 -13.48
C ASP A 93 -2.93 -23.48 -14.42
N PRO A 94 -1.67 -23.18 -14.78
CA PRO A 94 -1.34 -22.06 -15.65
C PRO A 94 -1.93 -22.19 -17.07
N GLU A 95 -2.32 -23.39 -17.51
CA GLU A 95 -2.93 -23.63 -18.81
C GLU A 95 -4.47 -23.51 -18.80
N ASP A 96 -5.10 -23.56 -17.61
CA ASP A 96 -6.54 -23.43 -17.44
C ASP A 96 -6.90 -22.12 -16.70
N PRO A 97 -7.38 -21.08 -17.42
CA PRO A 97 -7.76 -19.81 -16.80
C PRO A 97 -8.98 -19.92 -15.88
N THR A 98 -9.73 -21.04 -15.92
CA THR A 98 -10.86 -21.30 -15.01
C THR A 98 -10.40 -21.81 -13.65
N SER A 99 -9.11 -22.17 -13.52
CA SER A 99 -8.48 -22.65 -12.28
C SER A 99 -8.12 -21.52 -11.30
N ILE A 100 -8.52 -20.28 -11.59
CA ILE A 100 -8.21 -19.13 -10.76
C ILE A 100 -8.80 -19.28 -9.36
N ARG A 101 -7.96 -19.07 -8.34
CA ARG A 101 -8.33 -19.06 -6.94
C ARG A 101 -7.89 -17.74 -6.32
N LEU A 102 -8.82 -17.10 -5.62
CA LEU A 102 -8.50 -15.96 -4.76
C LEU A 102 -7.98 -16.48 -3.42
N GLU A 103 -6.86 -15.93 -2.97
CA GLU A 103 -6.28 -16.21 -1.65
C GLU A 103 -6.30 -14.92 -0.83
N ASP A 104 -6.40 -15.07 0.49
CA ASP A 104 -6.23 -13.94 1.39
C ASP A 104 -4.77 -13.50 1.43
N ASN A 105 -4.54 -12.22 1.66
CA ASN A 105 -3.22 -11.71 1.96
C ASN A 105 -3.18 -11.17 3.40
N ASP A 106 -2.01 -11.30 3.99
CA ASP A 106 -1.63 -10.75 5.28
C ASP A 106 -1.73 -9.21 5.29
N ASN A 107 -1.80 -8.57 4.13
CA ASN A 107 -1.91 -7.14 3.91
C ASN A 107 -3.08 -6.75 2.98
N ASP A 108 -4.20 -7.48 3.02
CA ASP A 108 -5.38 -7.19 2.19
C ASP A 108 -5.86 -5.73 2.34
N GLY A 109 -5.81 -5.14 3.54
CA GLY A 109 -6.20 -3.76 3.79
C GLY A 109 -5.23 -2.74 3.18
N LEU A 110 -3.92 -2.99 3.20
CA LEU A 110 -2.95 -2.15 2.50
C LEU A 110 -3.15 -2.23 0.98
N TRP A 111 -3.22 -3.42 0.39
CA TRP A 111 -3.35 -3.57 -1.06
C TRP A 111 -4.67 -3.00 -1.58
N THR A 112 -5.75 -3.19 -0.83
CA THR A 112 -7.06 -2.60 -1.15
C THR A 112 -7.05 -1.07 -1.06
N SER A 113 -6.18 -0.48 -0.23
CA SER A 113 -6.07 0.98 -0.10
C SER A 113 -5.62 1.66 -1.41
N PHE A 114 -4.76 1.01 -2.19
CA PHE A 114 -4.36 1.52 -3.51
C PHE A 114 -5.52 1.50 -4.50
N TYR A 115 -6.33 0.43 -4.47
CA TYR A 115 -7.52 0.35 -5.30
C TYR A 115 -8.50 1.47 -4.92
N LEU A 116 -8.79 1.63 -3.63
CA LEU A 116 -9.66 2.68 -3.10
C LEU A 116 -9.15 4.08 -3.45
N GLY A 117 -7.86 4.35 -3.25
CA GLY A 117 -7.21 5.60 -3.63
C GLY A 117 -7.34 5.89 -5.14
N SER A 118 -7.11 4.88 -5.99
CA SER A 118 -7.28 5.03 -7.44
C SER A 118 -8.71 5.44 -7.83
N GLN A 119 -9.72 4.87 -7.17
CA GLN A 119 -11.13 5.18 -7.44
C GLN A 119 -11.53 6.52 -6.85
N ALA A 120 -11.00 6.89 -5.68
CA ALA A 120 -11.21 8.20 -5.07
C ALA A 120 -10.67 9.32 -5.98
N PHE A 121 -9.44 9.18 -6.48
CA PHE A 121 -8.85 10.14 -7.42
C PHE A 121 -9.58 10.18 -8.76
N ARG A 122 -10.01 9.01 -9.28
CA ARG A 122 -10.86 8.96 -10.48
C ARG A 122 -12.15 9.73 -10.27
N TYR A 123 -12.86 9.49 -9.16
CA TYR A 123 -14.09 10.22 -8.85
C TYR A 123 -13.85 11.72 -8.67
N ALA A 124 -12.76 12.11 -8.00
CA ALA A 124 -12.41 13.51 -7.79
C ALA A 124 -12.37 14.31 -9.10
N VAL A 125 -11.83 13.71 -10.17
CA VAL A 125 -11.66 14.36 -11.49
C VAL A 125 -12.85 14.14 -12.42
N THR A 126 -13.44 12.95 -12.43
CA THR A 126 -14.46 12.56 -13.43
C THR A 126 -15.89 12.68 -12.93
N LYS A 127 -16.10 12.62 -11.60
CA LYS A 127 -17.41 12.51 -10.94
C LYS A 127 -18.24 11.31 -11.38
N GLU A 128 -17.59 10.27 -11.92
CA GLU A 128 -18.26 9.04 -12.31
C GLU A 128 -18.81 8.29 -11.10
N LYS A 129 -20.14 8.15 -11.01
CA LYS A 129 -20.82 7.47 -9.88
C LYS A 129 -20.31 6.06 -9.62
N ALA A 130 -19.88 5.34 -10.66
CA ALA A 130 -19.30 4.01 -10.52
C ALA A 130 -18.02 4.01 -9.67
N ALA A 131 -17.14 5.02 -9.83
CA ALA A 131 -15.93 5.13 -9.02
C ALA A 131 -16.26 5.35 -7.54
N LYS A 132 -17.24 6.22 -7.24
CA LYS A 132 -17.74 6.42 -5.86
C LYS A 132 -18.32 5.12 -5.28
N GLN A 133 -19.12 4.41 -6.06
CA GLN A 133 -19.70 3.13 -5.64
C GLN A 133 -18.62 2.09 -5.34
N TYR A 134 -17.61 1.97 -6.19
CA TYR A 134 -16.51 1.02 -5.99
C TYR A 134 -15.70 1.35 -4.74
N VAL A 135 -15.58 2.63 -4.38
CA VAL A 135 -14.96 3.00 -3.11
C VAL A 135 -15.75 2.46 -1.93
N TRP A 136 -17.06 2.68 -1.88
CA TRP A 136 -17.87 2.21 -0.76
C TRP A 136 -17.94 0.68 -0.69
N GLU A 137 -18.06 0.00 -1.84
CA GLU A 137 -18.01 -1.47 -1.93
C GLU A 137 -16.73 -2.05 -1.31
N SER A 138 -15.58 -1.42 -1.57
CA SER A 138 -14.29 -1.86 -1.04
C SER A 138 -13.95 -1.29 0.34
N PHE A 139 -14.72 -0.33 0.86
CA PHE A 139 -14.56 0.19 2.24
C PHE A 139 -15.39 -0.61 3.27
N GLU A 140 -16.54 -1.16 2.88
CA GLU A 140 -17.36 -2.03 3.75
C GLU A 140 -16.59 -3.18 4.42
N PRO A 141 -15.61 -3.84 3.77
CA PRO A 141 -14.79 -4.85 4.41
C PRO A 141 -13.90 -4.30 5.53
N TYR A 142 -13.42 -3.05 5.42
CA TYR A 142 -12.66 -2.40 6.49
C TYR A 142 -13.53 -2.21 7.73
N GLU A 143 -14.75 -1.71 7.55
CA GLU A 143 -15.72 -1.59 8.66
C GLU A 143 -16.01 -2.97 9.28
N ARG A 144 -16.09 -4.02 8.45
CA ARG A 144 -16.27 -5.38 8.93
C ARG A 144 -15.08 -5.90 9.74
N LEU A 145 -13.84 -5.53 9.40
CA LEU A 145 -12.64 -5.93 10.14
C LEU A 145 -12.67 -5.46 11.60
N LEU A 146 -13.37 -4.36 11.91
CA LEU A 146 -13.55 -3.88 13.30
C LEU A 146 -14.53 -4.72 14.13
N VAL A 147 -15.52 -5.34 13.48
CA VAL A 147 -16.70 -5.92 14.17
C VAL A 147 -16.83 -7.43 14.03
N ILE A 148 -15.99 -8.06 13.20
CA ILE A 148 -15.99 -9.51 13.01
C ILE A 148 -15.51 -10.28 14.26
N HIS A 149 -14.82 -9.58 15.15
CA HIS A 149 -14.22 -10.11 16.38
C HIS A 149 -14.61 -9.27 17.61
N PRO A 150 -14.45 -9.77 18.85
CA PRO A 150 -14.92 -9.07 20.06
C PRO A 150 -13.99 -7.96 20.58
N ILE A 151 -12.83 -7.73 19.96
CA ILE A 151 -11.82 -6.78 20.44
C ILE A 151 -12.21 -5.36 20.03
N THR A 152 -12.62 -4.52 20.99
CA THR A 152 -13.06 -3.15 20.72
C THR A 152 -11.95 -2.30 20.08
N GLY A 153 -12.24 -1.75 18.90
CA GLY A 153 -11.36 -0.81 18.19
C GLY A 153 -10.10 -1.45 17.57
N PHE A 154 -9.93 -2.76 17.68
CA PHE A 154 -8.93 -3.47 16.90
C PHE A 154 -9.46 -3.71 15.49
N SER A 155 -8.61 -3.64 14.46
CA SER A 155 -8.96 -4.00 13.09
C SER A 155 -8.12 -5.20 12.70
N GLY A 156 -8.78 -6.30 12.33
CA GLY A 156 -8.10 -7.50 11.80
C GLY A 156 -7.42 -7.25 10.45
N ARG A 157 -6.67 -8.23 9.96
CA ARG A 157 -5.96 -8.15 8.66
C ARG A 157 -6.86 -8.50 7.49
N THR A 158 -7.68 -9.52 7.69
CA THR A 158 -8.56 -10.08 6.67
C THR A 158 -9.57 -11.03 7.31
N PHE A 159 -10.52 -11.54 6.52
CA PHE A 159 -11.47 -12.56 6.92
C PHE A 159 -11.78 -13.55 5.80
N GLU A 160 -12.21 -14.76 6.15
CA GLU A 160 -12.57 -15.82 5.20
C GLU A 160 -13.68 -16.71 5.75
N ARG A 161 -14.43 -17.38 4.87
CA ARG A 161 -15.44 -18.34 5.26
C ARG A 161 -14.82 -19.59 5.87
N THR A 162 -15.53 -20.17 6.82
CA THR A 162 -15.19 -21.47 7.39
C THR A 162 -15.02 -22.51 6.28
N GLY A 163 -13.86 -23.18 6.26
CA GLY A 163 -13.50 -24.18 5.24
C GLY A 163 -12.74 -23.65 4.03
N TYR A 164 -12.54 -22.33 3.89
CA TYR A 164 -11.86 -21.71 2.75
C TYR A 164 -10.48 -21.10 3.08
N ILE A 165 -10.07 -21.13 4.36
CA ILE A 165 -8.76 -20.68 4.82
C ILE A 165 -7.66 -21.38 4.01
N ALA A 166 -6.80 -20.58 3.37
CA ALA A 166 -5.61 -21.01 2.66
C ALA A 166 -4.35 -20.65 3.46
N GLY A 167 -3.23 -21.31 3.17
CA GLY A 167 -1.91 -20.90 3.69
C GLY A 167 -1.71 -21.11 5.19
N ASP A 168 -1.04 -20.14 5.83
CA ASP A 168 -0.71 -20.18 7.27
C ASP A 168 -1.97 -20.07 8.12
N THR A 169 -2.27 -21.13 8.88
CA THR A 169 -3.43 -21.21 9.79
C THR A 169 -3.17 -20.55 11.15
N ILE A 170 -1.91 -20.27 11.51
CA ILE A 170 -1.52 -19.75 12.83
C ILE A 170 -2.17 -18.38 13.17
N PRO A 171 -2.31 -17.41 12.25
CA PRO A 171 -2.94 -16.12 12.58
C PRO A 171 -4.48 -16.16 12.59
N TRP A 172 -5.11 -17.26 12.18
CA TRP A 172 -6.57 -17.36 12.02
C TRP A 172 -7.31 -17.68 13.31
N ARG A 173 -8.40 -16.96 13.57
CA ARG A 173 -9.28 -17.15 14.73
C ARG A 173 -10.74 -17.27 14.27
N PRO A 174 -11.58 -18.04 14.97
CA PRO A 174 -13.02 -18.02 14.74
C PRO A 174 -13.56 -16.60 14.95
N ALA A 175 -14.47 -16.18 14.07
CA ALA A 175 -15.22 -14.94 14.24
C ALA A 175 -16.36 -15.11 15.25
N ILE A 176 -17.03 -14.00 15.58
CA ILE A 176 -18.29 -14.03 16.36
C ILE A 176 -19.36 -14.83 15.60
N ASP A 177 -19.41 -14.68 14.27
CA ASP A 177 -20.23 -15.49 13.37
C ASP A 177 -19.49 -16.81 13.05
N PRO A 178 -20.06 -17.99 13.38
CA PRO A 178 -19.39 -19.29 13.19
C PRO A 178 -19.11 -19.64 11.72
N ASP A 179 -19.75 -18.96 10.76
CA ASP A 179 -19.49 -19.18 9.33
C ASP A 179 -18.20 -18.48 8.85
N TRP A 180 -17.51 -17.75 9.74
CA TRP A 180 -16.36 -16.93 9.39
C TRP A 180 -15.17 -17.10 10.34
N TRP A 181 -14.01 -16.81 9.77
CA TRP A 181 -12.74 -16.68 10.45
C TRP A 181 -12.12 -15.33 10.11
N TRP A 182 -11.25 -14.83 10.99
CA TRP A 182 -10.51 -13.58 10.80
C TRP A 182 -9.05 -13.77 11.17
N LYS A 183 -8.15 -12.97 10.58
CA LYS A 183 -6.74 -12.94 10.94
C LYS A 183 -6.44 -11.79 11.89
N GLY A 184 -5.82 -12.11 13.02
CA GLY A 184 -5.19 -11.13 13.91
C GLY A 184 -3.78 -10.77 13.47
N THR A 185 -2.98 -10.25 14.40
CA THR A 185 -1.59 -9.83 14.25
C THR A 185 -1.37 -8.71 13.24
N THR A 186 -2.30 -7.74 13.20
CA THR A 186 -2.30 -6.63 12.26
C THR A 186 -1.00 -5.83 12.29
N SER A 187 -0.45 -5.58 11.11
CA SER A 187 0.86 -4.96 10.93
C SER A 187 0.73 -3.42 10.76
N THR A 188 1.86 -2.71 10.77
CA THR A 188 1.90 -1.24 10.68
C THR A 188 1.48 -0.73 9.31
N ASP A 189 1.81 -1.44 8.26
CA ASP A 189 1.44 -1.16 6.87
C ASP A 189 -0.09 -1.21 6.65
N GLU A 190 -0.79 -2.14 7.30
CA GLU A 190 -2.26 -2.14 7.38
C GLU A 190 -2.79 -0.83 7.96
N PHE A 191 -2.26 -0.39 9.11
CA PHE A 191 -2.63 0.88 9.72
C PHE A 191 -2.38 2.08 8.80
N VAL A 192 -1.26 2.07 8.05
CA VAL A 192 -0.98 3.09 7.04
C VAL A 192 -2.05 3.09 5.94
N GLY A 193 -2.44 1.92 5.45
CA GLY A 193 -3.54 1.77 4.50
C GLY A 193 -4.86 2.35 5.04
N TYR A 194 -5.16 2.13 6.33
CA TYR A 194 -6.35 2.64 7.00
C TYR A 194 -6.40 4.17 7.04
N ILE A 195 -5.33 4.81 7.50
CA ILE A 195 -5.29 6.28 7.58
C ILE A 195 -5.25 6.92 6.20
N PHE A 196 -4.53 6.32 5.23
CA PHE A 196 -4.50 6.81 3.87
C PHE A 196 -5.89 6.76 3.25
N VAL A 197 -6.55 5.61 3.32
CA VAL A 197 -7.84 5.43 2.66
C VAL A 197 -8.94 6.29 3.28
N ALA A 198 -8.99 6.39 4.61
CA ALA A 198 -9.92 7.28 5.29
C ALA A 198 -9.71 8.74 4.86
N SER A 199 -8.46 9.18 4.74
CA SER A 199 -8.13 10.55 4.33
C SER A 199 -8.55 10.88 2.90
N VAL A 200 -8.42 9.93 1.95
CA VAL A 200 -8.84 10.16 0.55
C VAL A 200 -10.35 10.04 0.39
N ILE A 201 -11.01 9.17 1.17
CA ILE A 201 -12.47 9.08 1.19
C ILE A 201 -13.07 10.36 1.75
N ASP A 202 -12.59 10.87 2.89
CA ASP A 202 -13.08 12.12 3.47
C ASP A 202 -12.90 13.32 2.51
N GLN A 203 -11.76 13.41 1.82
CA GLN A 203 -11.50 14.51 0.89
C GLN A 203 -12.35 14.47 -0.38
N PHE A 204 -12.56 13.27 -0.95
CA PHE A 204 -13.05 13.18 -2.34
C PHE A 204 -14.36 12.44 -2.52
N ILE A 205 -14.75 11.58 -1.57
CA ILE A 205 -15.86 10.63 -1.73
C ILE A 205 -17.01 10.94 -0.77
N ALA A 206 -16.72 11.19 0.51
CA ALA A 206 -17.73 11.42 1.53
C ALA A 206 -18.36 12.81 1.38
N GLU A 207 -19.58 12.85 0.83
CA GLU A 207 -20.31 14.09 0.54
C GLU A 207 -21.40 14.35 1.57
N THR A 208 -21.98 13.29 2.13
CA THR A 208 -23.06 13.36 3.12
C THR A 208 -22.54 13.27 4.56
N PRO A 209 -23.27 13.81 5.56
CA PRO A 209 -22.93 13.63 6.97
C PRO A 209 -22.78 12.15 7.36
N GLU A 210 -23.63 11.27 6.83
CA GLU A 210 -23.60 9.84 7.10
C GLU A 210 -22.34 9.18 6.55
N GLU A 211 -21.95 9.52 5.31
CA GLU A 211 -20.69 9.05 4.72
C GLU A 211 -19.48 9.54 5.51
N LYS A 212 -19.48 10.80 5.96
CA LYS A 212 -18.40 11.34 6.79
C LYS A 212 -18.33 10.66 8.15
N GLN A 213 -19.48 10.36 8.74
CA GLN A 213 -19.55 9.66 10.02
C GLN A 213 -18.96 8.26 9.93
N ARG A 214 -19.22 7.50 8.85
CA ARG A 214 -18.61 6.17 8.63
C ARG A 214 -17.09 6.21 8.65
N VAL A 215 -16.49 7.18 7.95
CA VAL A 215 -15.04 7.37 7.91
C VAL A 215 -14.49 7.78 9.28
N ALA A 216 -15.17 8.72 9.94
CA ALA A 216 -14.80 9.17 11.27
C ALA A 216 -14.86 8.04 12.30
N ASP A 217 -15.93 7.25 12.33
CA ASP A 217 -16.13 6.13 13.25
C ASP A 217 -15.06 5.06 13.09
N TYR A 218 -14.68 4.75 11.85
CA TYR A 218 -13.63 3.77 11.56
C TYR A 218 -12.27 4.19 12.16
N ILE A 219 -11.84 5.43 11.90
CA ILE A 219 -10.57 5.95 12.43
C ILE A 219 -10.64 6.18 13.95
N ASP A 220 -11.78 6.66 14.45
CA ASP A 220 -12.01 6.88 15.88
C ASP A 220 -11.83 5.58 16.68
N ALA A 221 -12.46 4.48 16.22
CA ALA A 221 -12.36 3.18 16.87
C ALA A 221 -10.90 2.71 16.99
N ILE A 222 -10.13 2.80 15.90
CA ILE A 222 -8.73 2.38 15.85
C ILE A 222 -7.85 3.28 16.71
N MET A 223 -8.00 4.59 16.57
CA MET A 223 -7.15 5.54 17.30
C MET A 223 -7.49 5.59 18.80
N THR A 224 -8.75 5.39 19.19
CA THR A 224 -9.10 5.18 20.61
C THR A 224 -8.44 3.92 21.14
N HIS A 225 -8.45 2.81 20.39
CA HIS A 225 -7.77 1.60 20.80
C HIS A 225 -6.27 1.83 21.01
N ILE A 226 -5.59 2.48 20.06
CA ILE A 226 -4.14 2.76 20.17
C ILE A 226 -3.84 3.67 21.37
N VAL A 227 -4.55 4.79 21.51
CA VAL A 227 -4.31 5.76 22.61
C VAL A 227 -4.62 5.15 23.98
N SER A 228 -5.72 4.38 24.10
CA SER A 228 -6.09 3.76 25.38
C SER A 228 -5.18 2.61 25.81
N ASN A 229 -4.41 2.05 24.87
CA ASN A 229 -3.45 0.99 25.12
C ASN A 229 -1.99 1.48 25.06
N ASP A 230 -1.73 2.72 25.49
CA ASP A 230 -0.38 3.30 25.58
C ASP A 230 0.41 3.21 24.26
N TYR A 231 -0.30 3.44 23.15
CA TYR A 231 0.22 3.42 21.78
C TYR A 231 0.71 2.06 21.29
N TYR A 232 0.13 0.99 21.85
CA TYR A 232 0.25 -0.36 21.32
C TYR A 232 -1.04 -0.78 20.65
N PHE A 233 -0.93 -1.48 19.53
CA PHE A 233 -2.08 -2.13 18.90
C PHE A 233 -2.25 -3.52 19.52
N ILE A 234 -3.18 -3.64 20.46
CA ILE A 234 -3.35 -4.83 21.30
C ILE A 234 -4.28 -5.84 20.62
N ASP A 235 -3.79 -7.06 20.45
CA ASP A 235 -4.46 -8.13 19.73
C ASP A 235 -5.26 -9.07 20.67
N TYR A 236 -5.80 -10.16 20.13
CA TYR A 236 -6.67 -11.14 20.80
C TYR A 236 -6.07 -11.78 22.06
N ASP A 237 -4.74 -11.81 22.19
CA ASP A 237 -4.01 -12.38 23.32
C ASP A 237 -3.69 -11.35 24.41
N GLY A 238 -4.14 -10.10 24.23
CA GLY A 238 -3.86 -8.99 25.14
C GLY A 238 -2.42 -8.48 25.05
N GLN A 239 -1.66 -8.88 24.04
CA GLN A 239 -0.31 -8.38 23.77
C GLN A 239 -0.30 -7.43 22.56
N PRO A 240 0.69 -6.53 22.47
CA PRO A 240 0.91 -5.77 21.24
C PRO A 240 1.17 -6.70 20.06
N THR A 241 0.60 -6.37 18.91
CA THR A 241 1.03 -6.95 17.63
C THR A 241 2.54 -6.78 17.45
N LEU A 242 3.12 -7.58 16.55
CA LEU A 242 4.57 -7.54 16.31
C LEU A 242 5.03 -6.14 15.87
N TRP A 243 4.29 -5.52 14.95
CA TRP A 243 4.68 -4.26 14.31
C TRP A 243 3.93 -3.03 14.84
N GLY A 244 2.69 -3.17 15.30
CA GLY A 244 1.85 -2.07 15.79
C GLY A 244 2.26 -1.57 17.17
N ARG A 245 3.43 -0.93 17.23
CA ARG A 245 4.08 -0.44 18.45
C ARG A 245 4.57 0.99 18.23
N TRP A 246 3.88 1.94 18.84
CA TRP A 246 4.13 3.38 18.66
C TRP A 246 4.32 4.10 19.99
N ASN A 247 4.59 3.34 21.04
CA ASN A 247 4.92 3.90 22.34
C ASN A 247 6.26 4.68 22.30
N PRO A 248 6.37 5.84 22.98
CA PRO A 248 7.61 6.61 23.03
C PRO A 248 8.84 5.84 23.48
N ALA A 249 8.73 4.95 24.47
CA ALA A 249 9.87 4.18 24.94
C ALA A 249 10.39 3.21 23.85
N TYR A 250 9.48 2.61 23.08
CA TYR A 250 9.83 1.75 21.96
C TYR A 250 10.39 2.57 20.80
N VAL A 251 9.66 3.58 20.32
CA VAL A 251 10.06 4.39 19.14
C VAL A 251 11.38 5.13 19.39
N ASN A 252 11.58 5.71 20.57
CA ASN A 252 12.81 6.41 20.89
C ASN A 252 13.98 5.48 21.28
N SER A 253 13.75 4.17 21.38
CA SER A 253 14.83 3.20 21.53
C SER A 253 15.63 3.00 20.23
N PHE A 254 15.01 3.25 19.07
CA PHE A 254 15.69 3.23 17.78
C PHE A 254 16.71 4.37 17.67
N ALA A 255 17.89 4.08 17.11
CA ALA A 255 18.86 5.13 16.80
C ALA A 255 18.27 6.10 15.77
N GLU A 256 18.68 7.37 15.78
CA GLU A 256 18.24 8.38 14.80
C GLU A 256 18.57 8.00 13.35
N THR A 257 19.53 7.11 13.14
CA THR A 257 19.91 6.58 11.83
C THR A 257 19.00 5.46 11.33
N GLN A 258 18.20 4.86 12.21
CA GLN A 258 17.23 3.82 11.84
C GLN A 258 15.93 4.46 11.36
N PHE A 259 15.44 4.02 10.21
CA PHE A 259 14.24 4.59 9.58
C PHE A 259 12.99 4.44 10.46
N ASP A 260 12.88 3.34 11.22
CA ASP A 260 11.76 3.05 12.12
C ASP A 260 11.44 4.20 13.07
N ARG A 261 12.46 4.89 13.59
CA ARG A 261 12.25 6.03 14.50
C ARG A 261 11.44 7.14 13.83
N ARG A 262 11.85 7.47 12.59
CA ARG A 262 11.26 8.52 11.75
C ARG A 262 9.86 8.09 11.28
N LEU A 263 9.74 6.88 10.74
CA LEU A 263 8.49 6.36 10.19
C LEU A 263 7.41 6.23 11.27
N ASN A 264 7.72 5.57 12.39
CA ASN A 264 6.76 5.38 13.49
C ASN A 264 6.30 6.70 14.11
N SER A 265 7.20 7.69 14.20
CA SER A 265 6.80 9.03 14.65
C SER A 265 5.84 9.69 13.65
N THR A 266 6.13 9.56 12.35
CA THR A 266 5.34 10.17 11.26
C THR A 266 3.92 9.59 11.20
N LEU A 267 3.79 8.26 11.20
CA LEU A 267 2.47 7.60 11.15
C LEU A 267 1.63 7.89 12.40
N THR A 268 2.26 8.00 13.57
CA THR A 268 1.55 8.29 14.83
C THR A 268 0.92 9.68 14.79
N ILE A 269 1.70 10.68 14.36
CA ILE A 269 1.19 12.05 14.22
C ILE A 269 0.15 12.15 13.12
N ALA A 270 0.34 11.47 11.98
CA ALA A 270 -0.65 11.44 10.91
C ALA A 270 -2.00 10.84 11.38
N GLY A 271 -1.98 9.71 12.10
CA GLY A 271 -3.18 9.09 12.64
C GLY A 271 -3.91 9.97 13.66
N LEU A 272 -3.20 10.59 14.61
CA LEU A 272 -3.79 11.50 15.59
C LEU A 272 -4.37 12.76 14.93
N GLN A 273 -3.67 13.35 13.96
CA GLN A 273 -4.18 14.50 13.20
C GLN A 273 -5.47 14.15 12.46
N LEU A 274 -5.47 13.03 11.74
CA LEU A 274 -6.63 12.58 11.00
C LEU A 274 -7.82 12.35 11.95
N ALA A 275 -7.62 11.62 13.04
CA ALA A 275 -8.66 11.36 14.02
C ALA A 275 -9.25 12.64 14.62
N TYR A 276 -8.41 13.61 15.00
CA TYR A 276 -8.89 14.92 15.47
C TYR A 276 -9.72 15.64 14.40
N ARG A 277 -9.25 15.68 13.16
CA ARG A 277 -9.91 16.42 12.08
C ARG A 277 -11.24 15.79 11.67
N LEU A 278 -11.35 14.46 11.71
CA LEU A 278 -12.58 13.75 11.40
C LEU A 278 -13.61 13.83 12.54
N THR A 279 -13.17 13.74 13.80
CA THR A 279 -14.07 13.56 14.96
C THR A 279 -14.28 14.82 15.80
N GLY A 280 -13.34 15.77 15.77
CA GLY A 280 -13.28 16.91 16.67
C GLY A 280 -12.94 16.57 18.13
N LYS A 281 -12.56 15.31 18.46
CA LYS A 281 -12.23 14.92 19.83
C LYS A 281 -10.87 15.47 20.25
N GLU A 282 -10.87 16.38 21.22
CA GLU A 282 -9.66 17.08 21.70
C GLU A 282 -8.54 16.15 22.17
N ILE A 283 -8.86 14.96 22.70
CA ILE A 283 -7.85 13.99 23.15
C ILE A 283 -6.80 13.71 22.08
N TYR A 284 -7.19 13.56 20.81
CA TYR A 284 -6.26 13.27 19.73
C TYR A 284 -5.30 14.41 19.45
N LYS A 285 -5.78 15.66 19.53
CA LYS A 285 -4.93 16.84 19.37
C LYS A 285 -3.99 17.00 20.56
N THR A 286 -4.49 16.87 21.78
CA THR A 286 -3.67 16.92 23.01
C THR A 286 -2.56 15.87 22.96
N GLU A 287 -2.92 14.65 22.61
CA GLU A 287 -1.96 13.55 22.48
C GLU A 287 -0.96 13.75 21.34
N ALA A 288 -1.36 14.37 20.23
CA ALA A 288 -0.43 14.67 19.14
C ALA A 288 0.62 15.70 19.55
N TYR A 289 0.23 16.79 20.21
CA TYR A 289 1.19 17.76 20.74
C TYR A 289 2.05 17.16 21.84
N ARG A 290 1.49 16.33 22.74
CA ARG A 290 2.27 15.57 23.72
C ARG A 290 3.35 14.70 23.05
N MET A 291 3.00 13.97 22.00
CA MET A 291 3.97 13.16 21.26
C MET A 291 5.03 13.99 20.57
N MET A 292 4.64 15.09 19.92
CA MET A 292 5.56 15.98 19.21
C MET A 292 6.54 16.69 20.16
N GLU A 293 6.02 17.27 21.25
CA GLU A 293 6.76 18.18 22.13
C GLU A 293 7.46 17.44 23.28
N ASP A 294 6.75 16.57 24.00
CA ASP A 294 7.30 15.90 25.19
C ASP A 294 8.15 14.67 24.83
N HIS A 295 7.78 13.97 23.76
CA HIS A 295 8.47 12.74 23.32
C HIS A 295 9.35 12.93 22.09
N GLY A 296 9.40 14.15 21.55
CA GLY A 296 10.29 14.54 20.46
C GLY A 296 9.92 13.96 19.09
N TYR A 297 8.67 13.54 18.88
CA TYR A 297 8.27 12.92 17.61
C TYR A 297 8.41 13.87 16.42
N LEU A 298 8.21 15.18 16.62
CA LEU A 298 8.43 16.16 15.56
C LEU A 298 9.90 16.22 15.12
N GLU A 299 10.84 16.10 16.06
CA GLU A 299 12.27 16.07 15.71
C GLU A 299 12.65 14.73 15.07
N ASN A 300 12.09 13.60 15.53
CA ASN A 300 12.27 12.30 14.88
C ASN A 300 11.81 12.32 13.42
N MET A 301 10.66 12.96 13.15
CA MET A 301 10.09 13.12 11.81
C MET A 301 11.00 13.94 10.89
N LYS A 302 11.66 14.96 11.43
CA LYS A 302 12.54 15.88 10.70
C LYS A 302 13.95 15.34 10.44
N ILE A 303 14.27 14.12 10.87
CA ILE A 303 15.56 13.49 10.58
C ILE A 303 15.77 13.46 9.05
N PRO A 304 16.86 14.06 8.52
CA PRO A 304 17.13 14.07 7.09
C PRO A 304 17.33 12.67 6.52
N MET A 305 16.80 12.40 5.34
CA MET A 305 16.86 11.08 4.70
C MET A 305 18.29 10.64 4.39
N LYS A 306 19.18 11.58 4.06
CA LYS A 306 20.62 11.31 3.91
C LYS A 306 21.31 10.76 5.17
N ASN A 307 20.68 10.89 6.34
CA ASN A 307 21.20 10.36 7.60
C ASN A 307 20.73 8.93 7.87
N ILE A 308 19.67 8.47 7.20
CA ILE A 308 19.12 7.12 7.35
C ILE A 308 20.09 6.11 6.74
N ARG A 309 20.47 5.10 7.53
CA ARG A 309 21.43 4.05 7.16
C ARG A 309 21.45 2.94 8.19
N PHE A 310 21.94 1.75 7.82
CA PHE A 310 22.24 0.70 8.80
C PHE A 310 23.08 1.19 9.97
N THR A 311 22.66 0.83 11.19
CA THR A 311 23.37 1.13 12.43
C THR A 311 24.03 -0.13 12.99
N SER A 312 25.34 -0.24 12.82
CA SER A 312 26.11 -1.40 13.34
C SER A 312 25.99 -1.53 14.86
N GLY A 313 25.77 -2.75 15.34
CA GLY A 313 25.63 -3.07 16.76
C GLY A 313 24.26 -2.73 17.38
N PHE A 314 23.34 -2.14 16.61
CA PHE A 314 21.97 -1.92 17.06
C PHE A 314 21.19 -3.25 17.09
N GLN A 315 20.53 -3.55 18.22
CA GLN A 315 19.69 -4.73 18.38
C GLN A 315 18.22 -4.32 18.31
N HIS A 316 17.52 -4.75 17.26
CA HIS A 316 16.08 -4.58 17.16
C HIS A 316 15.37 -5.43 18.23
N GLN A 317 14.39 -4.86 18.91
CA GLN A 317 13.48 -5.64 19.76
C GLN A 317 12.45 -6.34 18.87
N GLY A 318 12.78 -7.51 18.34
CA GLY A 318 11.91 -8.27 17.43
C GLY A 318 12.68 -8.99 16.34
N ILE A 319 12.06 -9.13 15.17
CA ILE A 319 12.67 -9.75 14.00
C ILE A 319 13.32 -8.66 13.14
N THR A 320 14.62 -8.75 12.92
CA THR A 320 15.32 -7.91 11.93
C THR A 320 14.98 -8.41 10.52
N MET A 321 14.07 -7.73 9.80
CA MET A 321 13.66 -8.13 8.44
C MET A 321 14.63 -7.68 7.33
N GLY A 322 15.73 -7.01 7.69
CA GLY A 322 16.74 -6.54 6.76
C GLY A 322 17.88 -5.82 7.48
N GLN A 323 18.97 -5.55 6.77
CA GLN A 323 20.04 -4.69 7.28
C GLN A 323 19.77 -3.21 6.99
N ASP A 324 18.84 -2.88 6.10
CA ASP A 324 18.60 -1.51 5.64
C ASP A 324 17.09 -1.25 5.43
N TRP A 325 16.77 0.04 5.34
CA TRP A 325 15.54 0.60 4.79
C TRP A 325 15.18 -0.06 3.43
N ASN A 326 13.91 -0.41 3.24
CA ASN A 326 13.44 -1.06 2.01
C ASN A 326 12.23 -0.35 1.36
N HIS A 327 11.83 -0.78 0.16
CA HIS A 327 10.71 -0.15 -0.57
C HIS A 327 9.35 -0.18 0.14
N SER A 328 9.12 -1.10 1.08
CA SER A 328 7.88 -1.14 1.88
C SER A 328 7.82 0.02 2.87
N ASP A 329 8.97 0.46 3.38
CA ASP A 329 9.07 1.61 4.25
C ASP A 329 8.76 2.92 3.51
N ASP A 330 9.14 3.00 2.22
CA ASP A 330 8.78 4.12 1.34
C ASP A 330 7.28 4.19 1.13
N GLU A 331 6.69 3.05 0.85
CA GLU A 331 5.26 2.90 0.73
C GLU A 331 4.53 3.42 1.96
N MET A 332 4.95 2.96 3.13
CA MET A 332 4.37 3.44 4.36
C MET A 332 4.54 4.95 4.53
N ALA A 333 5.73 5.49 4.23
CA ALA A 333 6.02 6.91 4.37
C ALA A 333 5.18 7.79 3.43
N PHE A 334 5.15 7.49 2.12
CA PHE A 334 4.46 8.32 1.14
C PHE A 334 2.94 8.28 1.29
N LEU A 335 2.36 7.12 1.60
CA LEU A 335 0.93 7.03 1.92
C LEU A 335 0.60 7.88 3.16
N THR A 336 1.45 7.82 4.19
CA THR A 336 1.30 8.61 5.41
C THR A 336 1.45 10.11 5.16
N TYR A 337 2.37 10.53 4.28
CA TYR A 337 2.61 11.93 3.96
C TYR A 337 1.38 12.64 3.40
N TRP A 338 0.57 11.94 2.61
CA TRP A 338 -0.71 12.47 2.14
C TRP A 338 -1.59 12.92 3.32
N VAL A 339 -1.76 12.03 4.31
CA VAL A 339 -2.53 12.30 5.52
C VAL A 339 -1.91 13.45 6.30
N LEU A 340 -0.60 13.35 6.57
CA LEU A 340 0.15 14.30 7.38
C LEU A 340 0.02 15.73 6.84
N TYR A 341 0.14 15.87 5.51
CA TYR A 341 0.06 17.15 4.81
C TYR A 341 -1.35 17.74 4.80
N HIS A 342 -2.34 16.97 4.34
CA HIS A 342 -3.70 17.47 4.13
C HIS A 342 -4.46 17.72 5.44
N TYR A 343 -4.06 17.06 6.53
CA TYR A 343 -4.72 17.15 7.84
C TYR A 343 -3.88 17.87 8.91
N ALA A 344 -2.75 18.47 8.54
CA ALA A 344 -1.88 19.25 9.43
C ALA A 344 -2.68 20.21 10.33
N PHE A 345 -2.33 20.32 11.62
CA PHE A 345 -3.09 21.17 12.56
C PHE A 345 -3.05 22.67 12.19
N ASP A 346 -1.93 23.12 11.64
CA ASP A 346 -1.69 24.50 11.23
C ASP A 346 -0.74 24.59 10.03
N ASP A 347 -0.61 25.79 9.48
CA ASP A 347 0.22 26.06 8.30
C ASP A 347 1.72 25.89 8.58
N THR A 348 2.17 26.11 9.83
CA THR A 348 3.57 25.95 10.21
C THR A 348 3.98 24.48 10.14
N LEU A 349 3.20 23.59 10.75
CA LEU A 349 3.41 22.15 10.66
C LEU A 349 3.33 21.67 9.21
N ARG A 350 2.34 22.15 8.45
CA ARG A 350 2.19 21.79 7.04
C ARG A 350 3.43 22.15 6.21
N ASP A 351 4.03 23.32 6.44
CA ASP A 351 5.25 23.74 5.74
C ASP A 351 6.49 22.93 6.15
N GLU A 352 6.58 22.49 7.40
CA GLU A 352 7.61 21.52 7.83
C GLU A 352 7.41 20.16 7.13
N TYR A 353 6.17 19.67 7.05
CA TYR A 353 5.87 18.42 6.37
C TYR A 353 6.23 18.47 4.88
N LYS A 354 5.99 19.58 4.18
CA LYS A 354 6.45 19.74 2.78
C LYS A 354 7.95 19.53 2.63
N LYS A 355 8.75 20.09 3.55
CA LYS A 355 10.22 19.94 3.52
C LYS A 355 10.61 18.47 3.70
N MET A 356 9.99 17.77 4.66
CA MET A 356 10.23 16.36 4.91
C MET A 356 9.87 15.47 3.72
N ILE A 357 8.74 15.75 3.06
CA ILE A 357 8.27 15.00 1.89
C ILE A 357 9.25 15.18 0.73
N ASN A 358 9.64 16.42 0.45
CA ASN A 358 10.58 16.71 -0.63
C ASN A 358 11.98 16.14 -0.36
N ASP A 359 12.45 16.16 0.89
CA ASP A 359 13.71 15.52 1.28
C ASP A 359 13.71 14.01 1.01
N HIS A 360 12.58 13.34 1.27
CA HIS A 360 12.42 11.92 0.95
C HIS A 360 12.32 11.65 -0.55
N TRP A 361 11.50 12.42 -1.24
CA TRP A 361 11.30 12.25 -2.67
C TRP A 361 12.57 12.46 -3.50
N GLU A 362 13.47 13.38 -3.11
CA GLU A 362 14.72 13.56 -3.83
C GLU A 362 15.65 12.34 -3.77
N ILE A 363 15.58 11.52 -2.71
CA ILE A 363 16.30 10.24 -2.64
C ILE A 363 15.65 9.19 -3.56
N GLU A 364 14.31 9.15 -3.58
CA GLU A 364 13.52 8.16 -4.34
C GLU A 364 13.32 8.52 -5.83
N LYS A 365 13.70 9.73 -6.24
CA LYS A 365 13.57 10.22 -7.62
C LYS A 365 14.20 9.30 -8.68
N PRO A 366 15.37 8.64 -8.46
CA PRO A 366 15.94 7.70 -9.42
C PRO A 366 15.05 6.48 -9.70
N GLU A 367 14.20 6.06 -8.75
CA GLU A 367 13.29 4.92 -8.89
C GLU A 367 12.15 5.19 -9.89
N ARG A 368 11.82 6.48 -10.14
CA ARG A 368 10.77 6.91 -11.05
C ARG A 368 9.40 6.26 -10.75
N ASN A 369 9.16 5.92 -9.49
CA ASN A 369 7.91 5.31 -9.06
C ASN A 369 6.74 6.28 -9.28
N ALA A 370 5.71 5.83 -10.00
CA ALA A 370 4.57 6.67 -10.35
C ALA A 370 3.76 7.13 -9.13
N LEU A 371 3.68 6.30 -8.09
CA LEU A 371 2.93 6.60 -6.87
C LEU A 371 3.66 7.64 -6.01
N TRP A 372 4.97 7.49 -5.76
CA TRP A 372 5.75 8.51 -5.02
C TRP A 372 5.62 9.88 -5.68
N ASN A 373 5.76 9.92 -7.00
CA ASN A 373 5.57 11.15 -7.76
C ASN A 373 4.16 11.73 -7.57
N LEU A 374 3.11 10.90 -7.72
CA LEU A 374 1.73 11.35 -7.55
C LEU A 374 1.50 11.95 -6.15
N LEU A 375 1.95 11.26 -5.11
CA LEU A 375 1.73 11.68 -3.73
C LEU A 375 2.53 12.94 -3.40
N THR A 376 3.80 13.03 -3.80
CA THR A 376 4.61 14.25 -3.63
C THR A 376 3.98 15.45 -4.33
N TYR A 377 3.58 15.30 -5.60
CA TYR A 377 2.95 16.40 -6.35
C TYR A 377 1.60 16.81 -5.75
N GLY A 378 0.85 15.86 -5.18
CA GLY A 378 -0.40 16.14 -4.50
C GLY A 378 -0.24 16.87 -3.16
N THR A 379 0.95 16.78 -2.54
CA THR A 379 1.24 17.43 -1.26
C THR A 379 2.12 18.67 -1.39
N SER A 380 3.37 18.50 -1.80
CA SER A 380 4.43 19.51 -1.64
C SER A 380 4.84 20.21 -2.93
N GLY A 381 4.20 19.85 -4.05
CA GLY A 381 4.47 20.39 -5.39
C GLY A 381 5.60 19.67 -6.09
#